data_AF-A0A067QX07-F1
#
_entry.id   AF-A0A067QX07-F1
#
_cell.length_a   1.000
_cell.length_b   1.000
_cell.length_c   1.000
_cell.angle_alpha   90.00
_cell.angle_beta   90.00
_cell.angle_gamma   90.00
#
_symmetry.space_group_name_H-M   'P 1'
#
loop_
_entity.id
_entity.type
_entity.pdbx_description
1 polymer ?
#
loop_
_entity_poly.entity_id
_entity_poly.type
_entity_poly.pdbx_seq_one_letter_code
_entity_poly.pdbx_strand_id
1 'polypeptide(L)'
;MVEFSTHENLLSKLTLVDATTRKNLELKVPTKGQGETCIGCGVRLALQELGNRNGTMVLVADGQNTVPDQFISDVQADVVQSGTKVISVGFGDMAPVDDMRQLAKASGGLFVCVSDEDGVQGLLEAFKEALKLAKPQVEKTTQMTENWTTEDTRLPTDLPVSSTLSGQQHTTVHQNFTNSHVVPGKPQTMPLLWLIIGIVMAVVGGAILLAFTILLIRKICAITHARGTYSVVKRNHETA
;
A
#
# COMPACT_ATOMS: atom_id res chain seq x y z
N MET A 1 -9.27 6.02 -5.87
CA MET A 1 -8.64 6.59 -4.66
C MET A 1 -9.13 5.78 -3.48
N VAL A 2 -8.18 5.19 -2.77
CA VAL A 2 -8.44 4.39 -1.58
C VAL A 2 -7.76 5.11 -0.42
N GLU A 3 -8.49 5.26 0.67
CA GLU A 3 -7.95 5.63 1.98
C GLU A 3 -7.86 4.36 2.82
N PHE A 4 -6.86 4.25 3.69
CA PHE A 4 -6.74 3.14 4.62
C PHE A 4 -6.28 3.63 5.98
N SER A 5 -6.86 3.02 7.02
CA SER A 5 -6.54 3.19 8.44
C SER A 5 -6.67 1.82 9.11
N THR A 6 -7.44 1.67 10.20
CA THR A 6 -7.88 0.36 10.69
C THR A 6 -8.63 -0.43 9.63
N HIS A 7 -9.38 0.28 8.78
CA HIS A 7 -10.08 -0.28 7.62
C HIS A 7 -9.80 0.57 6.38
N GLU A 8 -10.00 -0.02 5.21
CA GLU A 8 -9.94 0.63 3.92
C GLU A 8 -11.29 1.21 3.48
N ASN A 9 -11.25 2.32 2.75
CA ASN A 9 -12.43 2.96 2.19
C ASN A 9 -12.19 3.42 0.75
N LEU A 10 -13.15 3.12 -0.12
CA LEU A 10 -13.13 3.56 -1.51
C LEU A 10 -13.70 4.98 -1.61
N LEU A 11 -12.83 5.97 -1.65
CA LEU A 11 -13.24 7.37 -1.81
C LEU A 11 -13.66 7.68 -3.24
N SER A 12 -13.03 7.04 -4.23
CA SER A 12 -13.42 7.16 -5.63
C SER A 12 -13.04 5.93 -6.44
N LYS A 13 -13.98 5.46 -7.26
CA LYS A 13 -13.69 4.52 -8.35
C LYS A 13 -12.72 5.13 -9.36
N LEU A 14 -12.10 4.28 -10.17
CA LEU A 14 -11.35 4.70 -11.36
C LEU A 14 -12.27 5.49 -12.30
N THR A 15 -11.84 6.70 -12.66
CA THR A 15 -12.57 7.62 -13.52
C THR A 15 -11.61 8.34 -14.45
N LEU A 16 -12.09 8.76 -15.62
CA LEU A 16 -11.36 9.72 -16.45
C LEU A 16 -11.19 11.03 -15.67
N VAL A 17 -10.00 11.63 -15.76
CA VAL A 17 -9.69 12.91 -15.12
C VAL A 17 -9.83 14.04 -16.13
N ASP A 18 -10.86 14.84 -15.97
CA ASP A 18 -11.17 16.09 -16.67
C ASP A 18 -11.29 17.27 -15.68
N ALA A 19 -11.70 18.44 -16.15
CA ALA A 19 -11.82 19.63 -15.29
C ALA A 19 -12.85 19.47 -14.15
N THR A 20 -13.93 18.71 -14.38
CA THR A 20 -15.02 18.53 -13.41
C THR A 20 -14.66 17.45 -12.39
N THR A 21 -14.27 16.28 -12.88
CA THR A 21 -13.86 15.13 -12.05
C THR A 21 -12.62 15.45 -11.23
N ARG A 22 -11.68 16.25 -11.74
CA ARG A 22 -10.51 16.71 -10.95
C ARG A 22 -10.93 17.46 -9.69
N LYS A 23 -11.83 18.44 -9.80
CA LYS A 23 -12.35 19.17 -8.63
C LYS A 23 -13.05 18.23 -7.64
N ASN A 24 -13.81 17.26 -8.15
CA ASN A 24 -14.48 16.27 -7.31
C ASN A 24 -13.49 15.33 -6.60
N LEU A 25 -12.37 14.99 -7.24
CA LEU A 25 -11.31 14.17 -6.64
C LEU A 25 -10.51 14.94 -5.58
N GLU A 26 -10.24 16.24 -5.80
CA GLU A 26 -9.59 17.11 -4.81
C GLU A 26 -10.39 17.17 -3.49
N LEU A 27 -11.72 17.33 -3.58
CA LEU A 27 -12.59 17.36 -2.40
C LEU A 27 -12.63 16.05 -1.61
N LYS A 28 -12.14 14.94 -2.20
CA LYS A 28 -12.10 13.63 -1.59
C LYS A 28 -10.76 13.28 -0.96
N VAL A 29 -9.73 14.12 -1.09
CA VAL A 29 -8.44 13.87 -0.45
C VAL A 29 -8.64 13.88 1.07
N PRO A 30 -8.26 12.81 1.79
CA PRO A 30 -8.32 12.78 3.24
C PRO A 30 -7.55 13.93 3.86
N THR A 31 -8.14 14.55 4.89
CA THR A 31 -7.52 15.68 5.61
C THR A 31 -7.07 15.31 7.02
N LYS A 32 -7.39 14.09 7.46
CA LYS A 32 -7.07 13.57 8.80
C LYS A 32 -6.86 12.07 8.72
N GLY A 33 -5.78 11.59 9.32
CA GLY A 33 -5.61 10.17 9.64
C GLY A 33 -6.12 9.89 11.05
N GLN A 34 -6.74 8.73 11.26
CA GLN A 34 -7.15 8.24 12.57
C GLN A 34 -7.04 6.72 12.64
N GLY A 35 -6.83 6.20 13.85
CA GLY A 35 -6.83 4.76 14.10
C GLY A 35 -5.50 4.08 13.79
N GLU A 36 -5.60 2.78 13.53
CA GLU A 36 -4.49 1.92 13.15
C GLU A 36 -4.12 2.11 11.68
N THR A 37 -3.08 1.41 11.21
CA THR A 37 -2.65 1.44 9.81
C THR A 37 -2.73 0.06 9.21
N CYS A 38 -3.60 -0.12 8.20
CA CYS A 38 -3.77 -1.33 7.42
C CYS A 38 -3.37 -1.10 5.95
N ILE A 39 -2.07 -1.17 5.66
CA ILE A 39 -1.53 -0.96 4.31
C ILE A 39 -2.00 -2.06 3.37
N GLY A 40 -1.96 -3.32 3.80
CA GLY A 40 -2.41 -4.45 2.99
C GLY A 40 -3.90 -4.36 2.62
N CYS A 41 -4.75 -3.86 3.53
CA CYS A 41 -6.15 -3.58 3.23
C CYS A 41 -6.29 -2.59 2.05
N GLY A 42 -5.59 -1.45 2.13
CA GLY A 42 -5.61 -0.43 1.10
C GLY A 42 -5.11 -0.94 -0.27
N VAL A 43 -4.02 -1.72 -0.26
CA VAL A 43 -3.47 -2.33 -1.47
C VAL A 43 -4.45 -3.34 -2.09
N ARG A 44 -5.07 -4.22 -1.28
CA ARG A 44 -6.06 -5.19 -1.77
C ARG A 44 -7.25 -4.50 -2.43
N LEU A 45 -7.83 -3.49 -1.79
CA LEU A 45 -8.96 -2.76 -2.37
C LEU A 45 -8.56 -2.01 -3.65
N ALA A 46 -7.35 -1.44 -3.70
CA ALA A 46 -6.86 -0.80 -4.91
C ALA A 46 -6.68 -1.81 -6.08
N LEU A 47 -6.21 -3.03 -5.79
CA LEU A 47 -6.16 -4.12 -6.78
C LEU A 47 -7.56 -4.55 -7.25
N GLN A 48 -8.52 -4.65 -6.32
CA GLN A 48 -9.91 -4.95 -6.67
C GLN A 48 -10.49 -3.90 -7.64
N GLU A 49 -10.21 -2.62 -7.40
CA GLU A 49 -10.64 -1.53 -8.29
C GLU A 49 -9.96 -1.57 -9.66
N LEU A 50 -8.68 -1.94 -9.71
CA LEU A 50 -7.99 -2.18 -10.98
C LEU A 50 -8.59 -3.37 -11.74
N GLY A 51 -8.98 -4.43 -11.03
CA GLY A 51 -9.47 -5.67 -11.63
C GLY A 51 -8.38 -6.33 -12.49
N ASN A 52 -8.74 -6.77 -13.70
CA ASN A 52 -7.79 -7.41 -14.62
C ASN A 52 -6.91 -6.41 -15.41
N ARG A 53 -6.93 -5.13 -15.05
CA ARG A 53 -6.17 -4.08 -15.74
C ARG A 53 -4.79 -3.94 -15.12
N ASN A 54 -3.76 -4.00 -15.96
CA ASN A 54 -2.43 -3.55 -15.56
C ASN A 54 -2.48 -2.04 -15.32
N GLY A 55 -1.83 -1.58 -14.25
CA GLY A 55 -1.88 -0.17 -13.87
C GLY A 55 -0.68 0.27 -13.05
N THR A 56 -0.70 1.54 -12.66
CA THR A 56 0.25 2.11 -11.69
C THR A 56 -0.53 2.52 -10.45
N MET A 57 -0.08 2.03 -9.29
CA MET A 57 -0.59 2.41 -7.99
C MET A 57 0.42 3.36 -7.34
N VAL A 58 -0.04 4.49 -6.80
CA VAL A 58 0.78 5.35 -5.93
C VAL A 58 0.35 5.07 -4.50
N LEU A 59 1.24 4.48 -3.71
CA LEU A 59 1.03 4.15 -2.30
C LEU A 59 1.74 5.18 -1.44
N VAL A 60 1.00 5.89 -0.58
CA VAL A 60 1.56 6.87 0.36
C VAL A 60 1.26 6.40 1.79
N ALA A 61 2.28 6.34 2.64
CA ALA A 61 2.12 5.96 4.04
C ALA A 61 3.18 6.62 4.92
N ASP A 62 2.80 6.98 6.14
CA ASP A 62 3.67 7.59 7.15
C ASP A 62 3.87 6.73 8.39
N GLY A 63 3.03 5.72 8.61
CA GLY A 63 3.07 4.82 9.75
C GLY A 63 3.25 3.35 9.38
N GLN A 64 3.78 2.57 10.33
CA GLN A 64 3.92 1.13 10.23
C GLN A 64 2.55 0.44 10.13
N ASN A 65 2.47 -0.67 9.39
CA ASN A 65 1.28 -1.49 9.42
C ASN A 65 1.08 -2.10 10.81
N THR A 66 -0.08 -1.90 11.43
CA THR A 66 -0.39 -2.36 12.79
C THR A 66 -1.47 -3.45 12.82
N VAL A 67 -2.18 -3.68 11.72
CA VAL A 67 -3.24 -4.71 11.63
C VAL A 67 -2.63 -6.07 11.26
N PRO A 68 -2.82 -7.13 12.07
CA PRO A 68 -2.30 -8.47 11.78
C PRO A 68 -2.81 -9.05 10.46
N ASP A 69 -2.00 -9.87 9.79
CA ASP A 69 -2.31 -10.60 8.53
C ASP A 69 -2.75 -9.71 7.34
N GLN A 70 -2.44 -8.42 7.43
CA GLN A 70 -2.72 -7.41 6.43
C GLN A 70 -1.46 -6.58 6.11
N PHE A 71 -0.29 -7.20 6.18
CA PHE A 71 0.99 -6.56 5.89
C PHE A 71 1.23 -6.46 4.39
N ILE A 72 2.22 -5.64 4.01
CA ILE A 72 2.69 -5.54 2.63
C ILE A 72 3.15 -6.91 2.09
N SER A 73 3.79 -7.73 2.94
CA SER A 73 4.21 -9.09 2.59
C SER A 73 3.04 -9.98 2.14
N ASP A 74 1.86 -9.77 2.72
CA ASP A 74 0.69 -10.62 2.50
C ASP A 74 -0.06 -10.28 1.21
N VAL A 75 0.32 -9.19 0.54
CA VAL A 75 -0.30 -8.70 -0.72
C VAL A 75 0.69 -8.59 -1.86
N GLN A 76 1.99 -8.75 -1.58
CA GLN A 76 3.05 -8.56 -2.57
C GLN A 76 2.89 -9.51 -3.77
N ALA A 77 2.55 -10.78 -3.52
CA ALA A 77 2.35 -11.76 -4.59
C ALA A 77 1.21 -11.35 -5.53
N ASP A 78 0.08 -10.89 -4.97
CA ASP A 78 -1.08 -10.44 -5.74
C ASP A 78 -0.74 -9.20 -6.58
N VAL A 79 0.02 -8.25 -6.02
CA VAL A 79 0.50 -7.08 -6.76
C VAL A 79 1.35 -7.51 -7.96
N VAL A 80 2.34 -8.38 -7.75
CA VAL A 80 3.21 -8.86 -8.83
C VAL A 80 2.42 -9.63 -9.89
N GLN A 81 1.53 -10.52 -9.47
CA GLN A 81 0.71 -11.32 -10.38
C GLN A 81 -0.24 -10.46 -11.22
N SER A 82 -0.77 -9.38 -10.67
CA SER A 82 -1.64 -8.45 -11.39
C SER A 82 -0.91 -7.61 -12.46
N GLY A 83 0.43 -7.61 -12.47
CA GLY A 83 1.22 -6.73 -13.33
C GLY A 83 1.12 -5.24 -12.95
N THR A 84 0.56 -4.93 -11.78
CA THR A 84 0.47 -3.56 -11.25
C THR A 84 1.85 -3.10 -10.78
N LYS A 85 2.28 -1.92 -11.25
CA LYS A 85 3.49 -1.25 -10.76
C LYS A 85 3.16 -0.42 -9.54
N VAL A 86 3.92 -0.54 -8.47
CA VAL A 86 3.72 0.26 -7.25
C VAL A 86 4.80 1.33 -7.13
N ILE A 87 4.37 2.59 -7.08
CA ILE A 87 5.19 3.72 -6.71
C ILE A 87 4.91 4.04 -5.25
N SER A 88 5.86 3.74 -4.38
CA SER A 88 5.71 3.87 -2.94
C SER A 88 6.37 5.16 -2.45
N VAL A 89 5.62 5.96 -1.69
CA VAL A 89 6.08 7.19 -1.04
C VAL A 89 5.97 6.99 0.47
N GLY A 90 7.10 6.73 1.11
CA GLY A 90 7.19 6.74 2.57
C GLY A 90 7.35 8.18 3.06
N PHE A 91 6.51 8.62 3.98
CA PHE A 91 6.54 9.97 4.53
C PHE A 91 6.89 9.95 6.02
N GLY A 92 7.88 10.72 6.44
CA GLY A 92 8.33 10.77 7.83
C GLY A 92 9.09 9.53 8.30
N ASP A 93 9.51 9.57 9.55
CA ASP A 93 10.45 8.57 10.13
C ASP A 93 9.79 7.23 10.49
N MET A 94 8.46 7.18 10.56
CA MET A 94 7.72 5.97 10.98
C MET A 94 7.26 5.10 9.81
N ALA A 95 7.46 5.52 8.57
CA ALA A 95 7.03 4.75 7.40
C ALA A 95 7.74 3.37 7.35
N PRO A 96 7.07 2.30 6.86
CA PRO A 96 7.65 0.96 6.69
C PRO A 96 8.56 0.93 5.45
N VAL A 97 9.67 1.65 5.53
CA VAL A 97 10.58 1.94 4.43
C VAL A 97 11.06 0.67 3.72
N ASP A 98 11.43 -0.37 4.46
CA ASP A 98 11.98 -1.59 3.86
C ASP A 98 10.92 -2.39 3.11
N ASP A 99 9.73 -2.57 3.69
CA ASP A 99 8.62 -3.28 3.05
C ASP A 99 8.10 -2.52 1.81
N MET A 100 7.94 -1.19 1.93
CA MET A 100 7.52 -0.35 0.81
C MET A 100 8.55 -0.36 -0.33
N ARG A 101 9.84 -0.31 0.01
CA ARG A 101 10.92 -0.44 -0.98
C ARG A 101 10.90 -1.82 -1.64
N GLN A 102 10.66 -2.88 -0.88
CA GLN A 102 10.58 -4.23 -1.40
C GLN A 102 9.40 -4.40 -2.35
N LEU A 103 8.21 -3.92 -1.98
CA LEU A 103 7.01 -3.96 -2.82
C LEU A 103 7.22 -3.19 -4.14
N ALA A 104 7.75 -1.97 -4.06
CA ALA A 104 8.06 -1.17 -5.24
C ALA A 104 9.06 -1.89 -6.15
N LYS A 105 10.12 -2.46 -5.59
CA LYS A 105 11.11 -3.24 -6.35
C LYS A 105 10.50 -4.48 -7.00
N ALA A 106 9.71 -5.25 -6.26
CA ALA A 106 9.10 -6.49 -6.74
C ALA A 106 8.10 -6.25 -7.88
N SER A 107 7.38 -5.13 -7.83
CA SER A 107 6.42 -4.72 -8.87
C SER A 107 7.05 -3.96 -10.05
N GLY A 108 8.38 -3.75 -10.05
CA GLY A 108 9.07 -2.98 -11.08
C GLY A 108 8.72 -1.48 -11.06
N GLY A 109 8.35 -0.95 -9.90
CA GLY A 109 8.07 0.46 -9.64
C GLY A 109 9.23 1.19 -8.96
N LEU A 110 8.91 2.22 -8.16
CA LEU A 110 9.88 3.12 -7.52
C LEU A 110 9.50 3.35 -6.05
N PHE A 111 10.51 3.46 -5.20
CA PHE A 111 10.33 3.92 -3.83
C PHE A 111 10.98 5.29 -3.63
N VAL A 112 10.25 6.21 -3.00
CA VAL A 112 10.71 7.54 -2.58
C VAL A 112 10.46 7.68 -1.09
N CYS A 113 11.45 8.18 -0.35
CA CYS A 113 11.30 8.55 1.05
C CYS A 113 11.29 10.07 1.15
N VAL A 114 10.35 10.62 1.89
CA VAL A 114 10.21 12.05 2.17
C VAL A 114 10.35 12.24 3.67
N SER A 115 11.27 13.07 4.12
CA SER A 115 11.41 13.35 5.55
C SER A 115 10.33 14.34 6.02
N ASP A 116 10.05 14.35 7.32
CA ASP A 116 9.15 15.35 7.92
C ASP A 116 9.67 16.78 7.72
N GLU A 117 10.99 16.96 7.59
CA GLU A 117 11.63 18.25 7.34
C GLU A 117 11.35 18.78 5.92
N ASP A 118 11.25 17.89 4.92
CA ASP A 118 10.94 18.26 3.54
C ASP A 118 9.45 18.64 3.35
N GLY A 119 8.59 18.13 4.23
CA GLY A 119 7.16 18.43 4.31
C GLY A 119 6.44 18.32 2.96
N VAL A 120 5.60 19.32 2.67
CA VAL A 120 4.77 19.36 1.45
C VAL A 120 5.62 19.45 0.19
N GLN A 121 6.77 20.12 0.24
CA GLN A 121 7.63 20.28 -0.93
C GLN A 121 8.25 18.93 -1.32
N GLY A 122 8.73 18.15 -0.35
CA GLY A 122 9.24 16.81 -0.59
C GLY A 122 8.15 15.88 -1.17
N LEU A 123 6.93 15.95 -0.64
CA LEU A 123 5.81 15.17 -1.15
C LEU A 123 5.45 15.56 -2.60
N LEU A 124 5.47 16.85 -2.93
CA LEU A 124 5.25 17.34 -4.29
C LEU A 124 6.30 16.80 -5.27
N GLU A 125 7.58 16.82 -4.90
CA GLU A 125 8.64 16.26 -5.75
C GLU A 125 8.49 14.74 -5.91
N ALA A 126 8.12 14.02 -4.85
CA ALA A 126 7.82 12.59 -4.93
C ALA A 126 6.68 12.29 -5.92
N PHE A 127 5.60 13.08 -5.91
CA PHE A 127 4.52 12.94 -6.89
C PHE A 127 4.95 13.29 -8.32
N LYS A 128 5.83 14.29 -8.50
CA LYS A 128 6.39 14.59 -9.84
C LYS A 128 7.20 13.43 -10.38
N GLU A 129 8.03 12.80 -9.57
CA GLU A 129 8.78 11.59 -9.96
C GLU A 129 7.83 10.43 -10.27
N ALA A 130 6.79 10.23 -9.46
CA ALA A 130 5.77 9.22 -9.71
C ALA A 130 5.08 9.42 -11.08
N LEU A 131 4.72 10.66 -11.41
CA LEU A 131 4.11 11.01 -12.69
C LEU A 131 5.04 10.76 -13.87
N LYS A 132 6.34 11.03 -13.75
CA LYS A 132 7.31 10.75 -14.82
C LYS A 132 7.35 9.27 -15.18
N LEU A 133 7.20 8.37 -14.20
CA LEU A 133 7.19 6.93 -14.42
C LEU A 133 5.85 6.39 -14.95
N ALA A 134 4.75 7.08 -14.67
CA ALA A 134 3.44 6.73 -15.22
C ALA A 134 3.28 7.15 -16.69
N LYS A 135 3.94 8.24 -17.13
CA LYS A 135 3.86 8.77 -18.51
C LYS A 135 4.23 7.78 -19.62
N PRO A 136 5.30 6.96 -19.52
CA PRO A 136 5.64 5.96 -20.54
C PRO A 136 4.53 4.94 -20.83
N GLN A 137 3.58 4.73 -19.91
CA GLN A 137 2.44 3.82 -20.13
C GLN A 137 1.27 4.49 -20.87
N VAL A 138 1.15 5.82 -20.76
CA VAL A 138 0.11 6.60 -21.46
C VAL A 138 0.45 6.73 -22.94
N GLU A 139 1.69 7.08 -23.27
CA GLU A 139 2.12 7.28 -24.67
C GLU A 139 2.15 5.96 -25.48
N LYS A 140 2.53 4.85 -24.84
CA LYS A 140 2.54 3.52 -25.49
C LYS A 140 1.13 2.99 -25.79
N THR A 141 0.14 3.36 -24.97
CA THR A 141 -1.27 3.00 -25.21
C THR A 141 -1.87 3.86 -26.32
N THR A 142 -1.55 5.16 -26.38
CA THR A 142 -1.99 6.05 -27.46
C THR A 142 -1.46 5.63 -28.83
N GLN A 143 -0.20 5.19 -28.93
CA GLN A 143 0.36 4.70 -30.21
C GLN A 143 -0.24 3.37 -30.69
N MET A 144 -0.81 2.54 -29.81
CA MET A 144 -1.49 1.31 -30.20
C MET A 144 -2.94 1.53 -30.65
N THR A 145 -3.58 2.62 -30.24
CA THR A 145 -4.96 2.97 -30.63
C THR A 145 -5.03 3.75 -31.95
N GLU A 146 -3.97 4.48 -32.33
CA GLU A 146 -3.94 5.24 -33.60
C GLU A 146 -3.64 4.39 -34.85
N ASN A 147 -3.27 3.12 -34.70
CA ASN A 147 -2.86 2.27 -35.83
C ASN A 147 -3.97 1.35 -36.39
N TRP A 148 -5.25 1.58 -36.05
CA TRP A 148 -6.39 0.74 -36.49
C TRP A 148 -7.50 1.48 -37.26
N THR A 149 -7.24 2.68 -37.79
CA THR A 149 -8.21 3.35 -38.67
C THR A 149 -7.57 3.81 -39.97
N THR A 150 -7.28 2.87 -40.87
CA THR A 150 -7.41 3.10 -42.31
C THR A 150 -7.72 1.76 -42.99
N GLU A 151 -8.75 1.75 -43.84
CA GLU A 151 -9.38 0.62 -44.56
C GLU A 151 -10.31 -0.24 -43.69
N ASP A 152 -11.61 -0.41 -43.97
CA ASP A 152 -12.29 -0.47 -45.26
C ASP A 152 -13.77 -0.06 -45.12
N THR A 153 -14.22 0.80 -46.03
CA THR A 153 -15.60 1.23 -46.20
C THR A 153 -16.26 0.32 -47.21
N ARG A 154 -17.01 -0.72 -46.79
CA ARG A 154 -18.14 -1.29 -47.56
C ARG A 154 -19.20 -1.92 -46.64
N LEU A 155 -20.37 -1.28 -46.57
CA LEU A 155 -21.64 -1.91 -46.19
C LEU A 155 -21.99 -3.02 -47.20
N PRO A 156 -22.69 -4.08 -46.76
CA PRO A 156 -24.12 -4.11 -47.09
C PRO A 156 -25.05 -4.62 -45.98
N THR A 157 -26.24 -4.03 -46.03
CA THR A 157 -27.56 -4.42 -45.54
C THR A 157 -27.82 -5.94 -45.60
N ASP A 158 -28.37 -6.52 -44.52
CA ASP A 158 -29.69 -7.18 -44.51
C ASP A 158 -29.91 -8.01 -43.22
N LEU A 159 -31.00 -7.70 -42.52
CA LEU A 159 -31.60 -8.54 -41.48
C LEU A 159 -32.44 -9.65 -42.13
N PRO A 160 -32.64 -10.77 -41.42
CA PRO A 160 -34.02 -11.07 -41.06
C PRO A 160 -34.24 -11.57 -39.63
N VAL A 161 -35.46 -11.28 -39.18
CA VAL A 161 -36.14 -11.60 -37.93
C VAL A 161 -36.55 -13.07 -37.84
N SER A 162 -36.48 -13.68 -36.64
CA SER A 162 -37.54 -14.56 -36.09
C SER A 162 -37.36 -14.89 -34.60
N SER A 163 -38.41 -14.56 -33.84
CA SER A 163 -39.09 -15.26 -32.71
C SER A 163 -38.54 -16.63 -32.23
N THR A 164 -38.63 -17.11 -30.97
CA THR A 164 -39.76 -17.06 -30.00
C THR A 164 -39.36 -17.69 -28.64
N LEU A 165 -39.98 -17.20 -27.55
CA LEU A 165 -40.48 -17.83 -26.30
C LEU A 165 -39.70 -18.87 -25.42
N SER A 166 -39.69 -18.50 -24.12
CA SER A 166 -40.12 -19.27 -22.92
C SER A 166 -39.24 -20.34 -22.28
N GLY A 167 -39.08 -20.24 -20.95
CA GLY A 167 -38.58 -21.31 -20.09
C GLY A 167 -38.17 -20.86 -18.69
N GLN A 168 -39.14 -20.51 -17.83
CA GLN A 168 -38.97 -20.49 -16.37
C GLN A 168 -38.51 -21.87 -15.88
N GLN A 169 -37.55 -21.93 -14.96
CA GLN A 169 -37.55 -22.96 -13.92
C GLN A 169 -36.93 -22.43 -12.61
N HIS A 170 -37.84 -22.31 -11.64
CA HIS A 170 -37.62 -22.14 -10.21
C HIS A 170 -37.30 -23.52 -9.64
N THR A 171 -36.25 -23.68 -8.84
CA THR A 171 -36.19 -24.81 -7.88
C THR A 171 -35.68 -24.32 -6.54
N THR A 172 -36.54 -24.55 -5.55
CA THR A 172 -36.34 -24.40 -4.11
C THR A 172 -35.75 -25.73 -3.60
N VAL A 173 -34.72 -25.70 -2.76
CA VAL A 173 -34.35 -26.86 -1.91
C VAL A 173 -34.16 -26.43 -0.46
N HIS A 174 -34.81 -27.21 0.39
CA HIS A 174 -35.01 -27.10 1.83
C HIS A 174 -33.82 -27.65 2.64
N GLN A 175 -33.55 -26.99 3.76
CA GLN A 175 -33.17 -27.49 5.11
C GLN A 175 -32.07 -28.56 5.29
N ASN A 176 -31.12 -28.29 6.21
CA ASN A 176 -31.09 -29.05 7.47
C ASN A 176 -30.31 -28.37 8.61
N PHE A 177 -30.93 -28.44 9.79
CA PHE A 177 -30.49 -28.00 11.10
C PHE A 177 -29.67 -29.12 11.75
N THR A 178 -28.54 -28.82 12.36
CA THR A 178 -27.99 -29.65 13.47
C THR A 178 -27.34 -28.77 14.52
N ASN A 179 -28.01 -28.70 15.67
CA ASN A 179 -27.49 -28.17 16.93
C ASN A 179 -26.34 -29.07 17.44
N SER A 180 -25.27 -28.45 17.94
CA SER A 180 -24.21 -29.15 18.68
C SER A 180 -24.14 -28.62 20.11
N HIS A 181 -24.37 -29.53 21.05
CA HIS A 181 -24.35 -29.36 22.50
C HIS A 181 -22.90 -29.17 22.97
N VAL A 182 -22.61 -28.14 23.77
CA VAL A 182 -21.30 -27.90 24.40
C VAL A 182 -21.30 -28.44 25.83
N VAL A 183 -20.33 -29.29 26.14
CA VAL A 183 -20.03 -29.80 27.51
C VAL A 183 -18.83 -29.02 28.07
N PRO A 184 -18.84 -28.55 29.32
CA PRO A 184 -17.72 -27.81 29.91
C PRO A 184 -16.61 -28.77 30.38
N GLY A 185 -15.39 -28.53 29.89
CA GLY A 185 -14.17 -29.26 30.21
C GLY A 185 -13.52 -28.85 31.54
N LYS A 186 -12.94 -29.84 32.20
CA LYS A 186 -12.20 -29.79 33.48
C LYS A 186 -10.83 -29.09 33.31
N PRO A 187 -10.31 -28.35 34.31
CA PRO A 187 -9.05 -27.62 34.18
C PRO A 187 -7.84 -28.56 34.01
N GLN A 188 -7.09 -28.33 32.94
CA GLN A 188 -5.84 -29.01 32.63
C GLN A 188 -4.69 -28.44 33.46
N THR A 189 -3.99 -29.32 34.16
CA THR A 189 -2.70 -29.02 34.80
C THR A 189 -1.62 -28.91 33.71
N MET A 190 -0.93 -27.76 33.65
CA MET A 190 0.10 -27.53 32.65
C MET A 190 1.31 -28.45 32.86
N PRO A 191 1.79 -29.15 31.81
CA PRO A 191 2.95 -30.01 31.92
C PRO A 191 4.25 -29.20 32.06
N LEU A 192 5.16 -29.70 32.89
CA LEU A 192 6.49 -29.15 33.25
C LEU A 192 7.31 -28.61 32.05
N LEU A 193 7.04 -29.11 30.84
CA LEU A 193 7.63 -28.69 29.58
C LEU A 193 7.40 -27.19 29.26
N TRP A 194 6.19 -26.66 29.55
CA TRP A 194 5.87 -25.25 29.28
C TRP A 194 6.64 -24.28 30.18
N LEU A 195 6.98 -24.71 31.40
CA LEU A 195 7.76 -23.91 32.34
C LEU A 195 9.22 -23.78 31.87
N ILE A 196 9.78 -24.86 31.30
CA ILE A 196 11.12 -24.84 30.71
C ILE A 196 11.16 -23.94 29.47
N ILE A 197 10.15 -24.02 28.59
CA ILE A 197 10.03 -23.14 27.42
C ILE A 197 9.96 -21.67 27.83
N GLY A 198 9.18 -21.35 28.88
CA GLY A 198 9.10 -19.98 29.41
C GLY A 198 10.45 -19.43 29.90
N ILE A 199 11.25 -20.25 30.59
CA ILE A 199 12.58 -19.85 31.07
C ILE A 199 13.53 -19.62 29.89
N VAL A 200 13.53 -20.50 28.88
CA VAL A 200 14.38 -20.34 27.68
C VAL A 200 14.03 -19.06 26.92
N MET A 201 12.73 -18.78 26.74
CA MET A 201 12.27 -17.56 26.07
C MET A 201 12.65 -16.29 26.85
N ALA A 202 12.63 -16.32 28.19
CA ALA A 202 13.06 -15.18 29.00
C ALA A 202 14.57 -14.91 28.88
N VAL A 203 15.41 -15.95 28.83
CA VAL A 203 16.87 -15.80 28.68
C VAL A 203 17.22 -15.31 27.27
N VAL A 204 16.60 -15.89 26.23
CA VAL A 204 16.82 -15.47 24.84
C VAL A 204 16.32 -14.04 24.61
N GLY A 205 15.12 -13.70 25.12
CA GLY A 205 14.58 -12.35 25.07
C GLY A 205 15.46 -11.32 25.77
N GLY A 206 16.01 -11.66 26.95
CA GLY A 206 16.94 -10.80 27.68
C GLY A 206 18.24 -10.53 26.91
N ALA A 207 18.81 -11.54 26.25
CA ALA A 207 20.01 -11.38 25.43
C ALA A 207 19.79 -10.48 24.21
N ILE A 208 18.63 -10.59 23.55
CA ILE A 208 18.25 -9.76 22.40
C ILE A 208 18.06 -8.29 22.85
N LEU A 209 17.40 -8.06 23.98
CA LEU A 209 17.19 -6.70 24.51
C LEU A 209 18.51 -6.03 24.88
N LEU A 210 19.46 -6.81 25.43
CA LEU A 210 20.80 -6.34 25.77
C LEU A 210 21.64 -6.01 24.53
N ALA A 211 21.54 -6.83 23.47
CA ALA A 211 22.19 -6.52 22.19
C ALA A 211 21.62 -5.25 21.53
N PHE A 212 20.30 -5.06 21.60
CA PHE A 212 19.63 -3.89 21.03
C PHE A 212 20.00 -2.59 21.76
N THR A 213 20.07 -2.62 23.10
CA THR A 213 20.51 -1.48 23.91
C THR A 213 21.97 -1.09 23.63
N ILE A 214 22.87 -2.07 23.46
CA ILE A 214 24.27 -1.80 23.07
C ILE A 214 24.34 -1.13 21.69
N LEU A 215 23.54 -1.59 20.71
CA LEU A 215 23.49 -0.99 19.37
C LEU A 215 22.97 0.45 19.39
N LEU A 216 21.92 0.72 20.17
CA LEU A 216 21.39 2.08 20.36
C LEU A 216 22.44 3.02 20.96
N ILE A 217 23.15 2.58 22.00
CA ILE A 217 24.22 3.38 22.62
C ILE A 217 25.32 3.71 21.61
N ARG A 218 25.77 2.72 20.80
CA ARG A 218 26.79 2.97 19.76
C ARG A 218 26.31 3.98 18.72
N LYS A 219 25.05 3.92 18.31
CA LYS A 219 24.47 4.85 17.32
C LYS A 219 24.39 6.27 17.89
N ILE A 220 23.98 6.44 19.14
CA ILE A 220 23.92 7.75 19.83
C ILE A 220 25.34 8.33 20.01
N CYS A 221 26.33 7.52 20.38
CA CYS A 221 27.72 7.95 20.48
C CYS A 221 28.30 8.39 19.12
N ALA A 222 27.98 7.69 18.03
CA ALA A 222 28.43 8.09 16.70
C ALA A 222 27.84 9.44 16.26
N ILE A 223 26.56 9.69 16.57
CA ILE A 223 25.87 10.94 16.24
C ILE A 223 26.43 12.12 17.05
N THR A 224 26.76 11.92 18.32
CA THR A 224 27.34 12.97 19.17
C THR A 224 28.78 13.30 18.78
N HIS A 225 29.57 12.33 18.33
CA HIS A 225 30.93 12.58 17.83
C HIS A 225 30.95 13.33 16.49
N ALA A 226 29.91 13.19 15.66
CA ALA A 226 29.79 13.91 14.39
C ALA A 226 29.39 15.40 14.54
N ARG A 227 28.87 15.81 15.71
CA ARG A 227 28.44 17.21 15.97
C ARG A 227 29.51 18.09 16.63
N GLY A 228 30.68 17.55 16.97
CA GLY A 228 31.77 18.27 17.65
C GLY A 228 32.71 19.11 16.76
N THR A 229 32.51 19.13 15.44
CA THR A 229 33.48 19.73 14.47
C THR A 229 32.98 20.97 13.74
N TYR A 230 32.06 21.75 14.31
CA TYR A 230 31.74 23.09 13.78
C TYR A 230 32.49 24.18 14.56
N SER A 231 33.65 24.53 14.03
CA SER A 231 34.50 25.63 14.49
C SER A 231 33.81 26.99 14.35
N VAL A 232 33.90 27.79 15.42
CA VAL A 232 33.55 29.20 15.49
C VAL A 232 34.38 30.01 14.49
N VAL A 233 33.77 30.46 13.39
CA VAL A 233 34.35 31.47 12.50
C VAL A 233 34.06 32.85 13.11
N LYS A 234 35.09 33.43 13.73
CA LYS A 234 35.12 34.84 14.16
C LYS A 234 34.93 35.76 12.97
N ARG A 235 33.91 36.61 13.01
CA ARG A 235 33.70 37.72 12.08
C ARG A 235 34.37 38.96 12.69
N ASN A 236 35.58 39.30 12.22
CA ASN A 236 36.16 40.62 12.45
C ASN A 236 35.54 41.57 11.44
N HIS A 237 34.82 42.59 11.91
CA HIS A 237 34.44 43.73 11.10
C HIS A 237 35.26 44.93 11.61
N GLU A 238 36.17 45.39 10.76
CA GLU A 238 36.86 46.66 10.91
C GLU A 238 35.85 47.82 10.79
N THR A 239 35.96 48.76 11.72
CA THR A 239 35.38 50.10 11.66
C THR A 239 36.39 51.09 11.10
N ALA A 240 35.89 51.94 10.20
CA ALA A 240 36.32 53.30 9.84
C ALA A 240 37.71 53.47 9.18
#